data_AF-A0A0J7ZD95-F1
#
_entry.id   AF-A0A0J7ZD95-F1
#
_cell.length_a   1.000
_cell.length_b   1.000
_cell.length_c   1.000
_cell.angle_alpha   90.00
_cell.angle_beta   90.00
_cell.angle_gamma   90.00
#
_symmetry.space_group_name_H-M   'P 1'
#
loop_
_entity.id
_entity.type
_entity.pdbx_description
1 polymer ?
#
loop_
_entity_poly.entity_id
_entity_poly.type
_entity_poly.pdbx_seq_one_letter_code
_entity_poly.pdbx_strand_id
1 'polypeptide(L)'
;MVIGAGNAGLTAAATLQRAGLRTLLAERHNVPGGCATCFRRGRFEFETALHQLSGVGLEVQPYTLRWLFEKLGVADSLEFVQEHDLYRAVVPGRHDVTLPADRAGAVDALEEAFPSNRARVEPFFAFARDVTEPSRHTTSTPGCSRSQASSLSAVRSGSTSIRS
;
A
#
# COMPACT_ATOMS: atom_id res chain seq x y z
N MET A 1 22.06 -5.32 -17.05
CA MET A 1 22.65 -4.51 -15.96
C MET A 1 21.59 -3.57 -15.45
N VAL A 2 21.49 -3.39 -14.14
CA VAL A 2 20.60 -2.43 -13.46
C VAL A 2 21.48 -1.46 -12.68
N ILE A 3 21.23 -0.16 -12.81
CA ILE A 3 21.98 0.90 -12.11
C ILE A 3 21.02 1.57 -11.13
N GLY A 4 21.42 1.63 -9.86
CA GLY A 4 20.60 2.08 -8.74
C GLY A 4 19.87 0.92 -8.06
N ALA A 5 20.07 0.76 -6.75
CA ALA A 5 19.45 -0.25 -5.90
C ALA A 5 18.33 0.34 -5.02
N GLY A 6 17.54 1.26 -5.57
CA GLY A 6 16.24 1.64 -4.98
C GLY A 6 15.17 0.58 -5.24
N ASN A 7 13.96 0.76 -4.70
CA ASN A 7 12.85 -0.22 -4.82
C ASN A 7 12.60 -0.70 -6.26
N ALA A 8 12.61 0.21 -7.24
CA ALA A 8 12.42 -0.15 -8.65
C ALA A 8 13.60 -0.96 -9.21
N GLY A 9 14.84 -0.59 -8.87
CA GLY A 9 16.05 -1.30 -9.32
C GLY A 9 16.19 -2.68 -8.69
N LEU A 10 15.90 -2.80 -7.39
CA LEU A 10 15.83 -4.08 -6.69
C LEU A 10 14.75 -4.99 -7.28
N THR A 11 13.54 -4.45 -7.49
CA THR A 11 12.43 -5.19 -8.11
C THR A 11 12.79 -5.66 -9.51
N ALA A 12 13.37 -4.80 -10.34
CA ALA A 12 13.80 -5.14 -11.69
C ALA A 12 14.90 -6.22 -11.67
N ALA A 13 15.93 -6.05 -10.83
CA ALA A 13 17.03 -7.00 -10.75
C ALA A 13 16.57 -8.38 -10.28
N ALA A 14 15.74 -8.44 -9.23
CA ALA A 14 15.16 -9.68 -8.74
C ALA A 14 14.26 -10.37 -9.77
N THR A 15 13.45 -9.59 -10.51
CA THR A 15 12.60 -10.11 -11.59
C THR A 15 13.43 -10.71 -12.73
N LEU A 16 14.48 -9.99 -13.19
CA LEU A 16 15.37 -10.48 -14.24
C LEU A 16 16.13 -11.74 -13.81
N GLN A 17 16.61 -11.78 -12.56
CA GLN A 17 17.30 -12.95 -12.02
C GLN A 17 16.38 -14.16 -11.95
N ARG A 18 15.12 -13.98 -11.50
CA ARG A 18 14.10 -15.05 -11.51
C ARG A 18 13.75 -15.53 -12.91
N ALA A 19 13.86 -14.67 -13.92
CA ALA A 19 13.71 -15.05 -15.33
C ALA A 19 14.92 -15.81 -15.90
N GLY A 20 15.92 -16.15 -15.08
CA GLY A 20 17.11 -16.91 -15.48
C GLY A 20 18.23 -16.05 -16.07
N LEU A 21 18.12 -14.73 -16.01
CA LEU A 21 19.13 -13.83 -16.58
C LEU A 21 20.26 -13.54 -15.58
N ARG A 22 21.49 -13.56 -16.08
CA ARG A 22 22.66 -13.08 -15.32
C ARG A 22 22.55 -11.57 -15.14
N THR A 23 22.27 -11.14 -13.91
CA THR A 23 21.93 -9.75 -13.61
C THR A 23 23.00 -9.12 -12.72
N LEU A 24 23.59 -8.02 -13.19
CA LEU A 24 24.44 -7.13 -12.39
C LEU A 24 23.60 -5.96 -11.90
N LEU A 25 23.54 -5.75 -10.59
CA LEU A 25 22.98 -4.57 -9.94
C LEU A 25 24.13 -3.72 -9.37
N ALA A 26 24.21 -2.46 -9.78
CA ALA A 26 25.24 -1.53 -9.31
C ALA A 26 24.60 -0.37 -8.53
N GLU A 27 25.12 -0.08 -7.35
CA GLU A 27 24.71 1.03 -6.48
C GLU A 27 25.93 1.86 -6.10
N ARG A 28 25.77 3.18 -6.09
CA ARG A 28 26.81 4.12 -5.68
C ARG A 28 26.92 4.20 -4.15
N HIS A 29 25.79 4.10 -3.45
CA HIS A 29 25.73 4.04 -2.00
C HIS A 29 26.30 2.72 -1.47
N ASN A 30 26.71 2.71 -0.20
CA ASN A 30 27.23 1.53 0.48
C ASN A 30 26.13 0.57 0.96
N VAL A 31 24.87 0.95 0.83
CA VAL A 31 23.69 0.15 1.20
C VAL A 31 22.61 0.28 0.12
N PRO A 32 21.83 -0.79 -0.15
CA PRO A 32 20.67 -0.71 -1.02
C PRO A 32 19.47 -0.01 -0.33
N GLY A 33 18.45 0.34 -1.11
CA GLY A 33 17.19 0.91 -0.65
C GLY A 33 16.85 2.26 -1.28
N GLY A 34 17.85 3.06 -1.66
CA GLY A 34 17.63 4.40 -2.21
C GLY A 34 16.86 5.28 -1.21
N CYS A 35 15.66 5.74 -1.58
CA CYS A 35 14.79 6.49 -0.66
C CYS A 35 14.18 5.61 0.45
N ALA A 36 14.18 4.29 0.30
CA ALA A 36 13.68 3.35 1.31
C ALA A 36 14.78 2.88 2.28
N THR A 37 15.93 3.57 2.32
CA THR A 37 17.02 3.22 3.23
C THR A 37 16.74 3.74 4.64
N CYS A 38 17.05 2.91 5.63
CA CYS A 38 17.04 3.26 7.05
C CYS A 38 18.44 3.61 7.55
N PHE A 39 18.52 4.43 8.60
CA PHE A 39 19.77 4.66 9.32
C PHE A 39 19.54 4.59 10.84
N ARG A 40 20.59 4.24 11.59
CA ARG A 40 20.52 4.11 13.06
C ARG A 40 21.24 5.26 13.76
N ARG A 41 20.59 5.83 14.79
CA ARG A 41 21.16 6.85 15.68
C ARG A 41 20.93 6.40 17.13
N GLY A 42 21.98 5.88 17.76
CA GLY A 42 21.88 5.27 19.09
C GLY A 42 21.00 4.02 19.05
N ARG A 43 19.94 4.00 19.87
CA ARG A 43 18.99 2.87 19.97
C ARG A 43 17.80 2.95 19.00
N PHE A 44 17.80 3.93 18.10
CA PHE A 44 16.68 4.21 17.21
C PHE A 44 17.07 4.01 15.76
N GLU A 45 16.15 3.43 15.01
CA GLU A 45 16.21 3.28 13.56
C GLU A 45 15.22 4.25 12.92
N PHE A 46 15.67 4.95 11.90
CA PHE A 46 14.91 5.98 11.20
C PHE A 46 14.79 5.60 9.73
N GLU A 47 13.56 5.59 9.25
CA GLU A 47 13.27 5.53 7.82
C GLU A 47 13.17 6.95 7.26
N THR A 48 13.61 7.13 6.01
CA THR A 48 13.73 8.47 5.40
C THR A 48 12.55 8.88 4.52
N ALA A 49 11.75 7.94 4.01
CA ALA A 49 10.72 8.30 3.02
C ALA A 49 9.39 7.52 3.08
N LEU A 50 9.37 6.22 3.38
CA LEU A 50 8.09 5.50 3.52
C LEU A 50 7.62 5.65 4.97
N HIS A 51 6.32 5.76 5.11
CA HIS A 51 5.65 5.77 6.41
C HIS A 51 4.63 4.62 6.47
N GLN A 52 4.04 4.26 5.33
CA GLN A 52 3.04 3.21 5.18
C GLN A 52 3.10 2.61 3.77
N LEU A 53 2.76 1.33 3.63
CA LEU A 53 2.55 0.67 2.35
C LEU A 53 1.05 0.54 2.06
N SER A 54 0.67 0.94 0.86
CA SER A 54 -0.66 0.70 0.31
C SER A 54 -0.65 -0.49 -0.65
N GLY A 55 -1.78 -1.18 -0.79
CA GLY A 55 -1.92 -2.26 -1.75
C GLY A 55 -1.30 -3.60 -1.34
N VAL A 56 -0.93 -3.77 -0.07
CA VAL A 56 -0.60 -5.09 0.50
C VAL A 56 -1.87 -5.92 0.66
N GLY A 57 -2.94 -5.32 1.19
CA GLY A 57 -4.18 -6.03 1.53
C GLY A 57 -4.07 -6.79 2.84
N LEU A 58 -5.17 -7.40 3.25
CA LEU A 58 -5.21 -8.31 4.41
C LEU A 58 -4.79 -9.72 3.98
N GLU A 59 -4.42 -10.58 4.91
CA GLU A 59 -4.03 -11.97 4.57
C GLU A 59 -5.13 -12.72 3.80
N VAL A 60 -6.39 -12.51 4.19
CA VAL A 60 -7.56 -13.13 3.53
C VAL A 60 -7.93 -12.45 2.19
N GLN A 61 -7.34 -11.29 1.90
CA GLN A 61 -7.63 -10.48 0.72
C GLN A 61 -6.38 -9.72 0.28
N PRO A 62 -5.37 -10.43 -0.27
CA PRO A 62 -4.13 -9.80 -0.71
C PRO A 62 -4.38 -8.91 -1.92
N TYR A 63 -3.64 -7.81 -1.99
CA TYR A 63 -3.63 -6.88 -3.12
C TYR A 63 -2.31 -6.99 -3.90
N THR A 64 -2.17 -6.17 -4.95
CA THR A 64 -1.10 -6.25 -5.94
C THR A 64 0.31 -6.27 -5.34
N LEU A 65 0.57 -5.52 -4.26
CA LEU A 65 1.90 -5.46 -3.66
C LEU A 65 2.26 -6.75 -2.91
N ARG A 66 1.31 -7.39 -2.23
CA ARG A 66 1.52 -8.69 -1.58
C ARG A 66 1.85 -9.76 -2.62
N TRP A 67 1.10 -9.79 -3.73
CA TRP A 67 1.37 -10.67 -4.85
C TRP A 67 2.76 -10.42 -5.47
N LEU A 68 3.20 -9.16 -5.58
CA LEU A 68 4.54 -8.83 -6.04
C LEU A 68 5.61 -9.43 -5.11
N PHE A 69 5.48 -9.27 -3.79
CA PHE A 69 6.41 -9.85 -2.84
C PHE A 69 6.47 -11.39 -2.90
N GLU A 70 5.32 -12.05 -3.07
CA GLU A 70 5.24 -13.50 -3.30
C GLU A 70 5.95 -13.90 -4.61
N LYS A 71 5.71 -13.16 -5.70
CA LYS A 71 6.37 -13.36 -6.99
C LYS A 71 7.86 -13.05 -6.99
N LEU A 72 8.35 -12.25 -6.05
CA LEU A 72 9.78 -12.05 -5.84
C LEU A 72 10.36 -13.10 -4.87
N GLY A 73 9.52 -13.82 -4.13
CA GLY A 73 9.93 -14.84 -3.15
C GLY A 73 10.45 -14.23 -1.85
N VAL A 74 10.00 -13.01 -1.51
CA VAL A 74 10.44 -12.30 -0.30
C VAL A 74 9.32 -12.20 0.74
N ALA A 75 8.09 -12.62 0.42
CA ALA A 75 6.94 -12.51 1.32
C ALA A 75 7.20 -13.14 2.70
N ASP A 76 7.87 -14.30 2.75
CA ASP A 76 8.16 -15.01 4.00
C ASP A 76 9.24 -14.33 4.86
N SER A 77 9.96 -13.35 4.31
CA SER A 77 10.94 -12.53 5.04
C SER A 77 10.38 -11.21 5.56
N LEU A 78 9.07 -10.96 5.38
CA LEU A 78 8.43 -9.71 5.75
C LEU A 78 7.42 -9.93 6.87
N GLU A 79 7.56 -9.15 7.95
CA GLU A 79 6.52 -8.99 8.95
C GLU A 79 5.63 -7.81 8.57
N PHE A 80 4.35 -8.09 8.33
CA PHE A 80 3.36 -7.08 7.99
C PHE A 80 2.59 -6.65 9.24
N VAL A 81 2.71 -5.37 9.59
CA VAL A 81 2.00 -4.76 10.72
C VAL A 81 0.82 -3.98 10.17
N GLN A 82 -0.39 -4.42 10.47
CA GLN A 82 -1.60 -3.72 10.06
C GLN A 82 -1.77 -2.43 10.87
N GLU A 83 -2.06 -1.34 10.16
CA GLU A 83 -2.47 -0.07 10.74
C GLU A 83 -3.99 -0.01 10.84
N HIS A 84 -4.48 0.40 12.01
CA HIS A 84 -5.90 0.52 12.32
C HIS A 84 -6.40 1.96 12.20
N ASP A 85 -5.51 2.94 12.32
CA ASP A 85 -5.81 4.36 12.17
C ASP A 85 -5.10 4.92 10.93
N LEU A 86 -5.88 5.38 9.95
CA LEU A 86 -5.33 5.95 8.73
C LEU A 86 -4.56 7.25 9.00
N TYR A 87 -5.15 8.13 9.82
CA TYR A 87 -4.58 9.44 10.10
C TYR A 87 -5.19 10.05 11.36
N ARG A 88 -4.42 10.86 12.10
CA ARG A 88 -4.93 11.72 13.18
C ARG A 88 -4.60 13.17 12.88
N ALA A 89 -5.63 14.02 12.85
CA ALA A 89 -5.51 15.45 12.66
C ALA A 89 -5.83 16.18 13.97
N VAL A 90 -4.85 16.91 14.49
CA VAL A 90 -4.99 17.69 15.73
C VAL A 90 -4.80 19.17 15.43
N VAL A 91 -5.83 19.96 15.74
CA VAL A 91 -5.80 21.41 15.77
C VAL A 91 -6.07 21.84 17.22
N PRO A 92 -5.04 22.25 17.97
CA PRO A 92 -5.16 22.55 19.39
C PRO A 92 -6.32 23.52 19.70
N GLY A 93 -7.16 23.14 20.66
CA GLY A 93 -8.33 23.91 21.09
C GLY A 93 -9.48 23.97 20.06
N ARG A 94 -9.40 23.21 18.96
CA ARG A 94 -10.45 23.17 17.92
C ARG A 94 -10.90 21.76 17.58
N HIS A 95 -9.97 20.91 17.13
CA HIS A 95 -10.28 19.57 16.63
C HIS A 95 -9.22 18.57 17.04
N ASP A 96 -9.64 17.35 17.32
CA ASP A 96 -8.78 16.19 17.51
C ASP A 96 -9.54 15.00 16.94
N VAL A 97 -9.18 14.60 15.72
CA VAL A 97 -9.94 13.61 14.94
C VAL A 97 -9.00 12.53 14.47
N THR A 98 -9.29 11.29 14.84
CA THR A 98 -8.62 10.09 14.31
C THR A 98 -9.55 9.43 13.30
N LEU A 99 -9.03 9.15 12.11
CA LEU A 99 -9.73 8.46 11.04
C LEU A 99 -9.33 6.98 11.08
N PRO A 100 -10.27 6.06 11.34
CA PRO A 100 -10.03 4.63 11.21
C PRO A 100 -9.62 4.25 9.77
N ALA A 101 -8.84 3.18 9.64
CA ALA A 101 -8.43 2.60 8.37
C ALA A 101 -9.55 1.77 7.68
N ASP A 102 -10.81 2.21 7.82
CA ASP A 102 -11.94 1.69 7.07
C ASP A 102 -12.91 2.82 6.73
N ARG A 103 -13.58 2.70 5.59
CA ARG A 103 -14.40 3.80 5.05
C ARG A 103 -15.59 4.14 5.93
N ALA A 104 -16.28 3.14 6.48
CA ALA A 104 -17.46 3.39 7.29
C ALA A 104 -17.06 4.11 8.58
N GLY A 105 -16.03 3.60 9.27
CA GLY A 105 -15.46 4.24 10.45
C GLY A 105 -14.94 5.65 10.17
N ALA A 106 -14.30 5.89 9.02
CA ALA A 106 -13.85 7.23 8.64
C ALA A 106 -15.02 8.21 8.41
N VAL A 107 -16.12 7.76 7.77
CA VAL A 107 -17.33 8.58 7.60
C VAL A 107 -17.97 8.88 8.96
N ASP A 108 -18.08 7.87 9.83
CA ASP A 108 -18.66 7.99 11.16
C ASP A 108 -17.86 8.98 12.02
N ALA A 109 -16.53 8.85 12.05
CA ALA A 109 -15.64 9.75 12.77
C ALA A 109 -15.72 11.20 12.26
N LEU A 110 -15.87 11.40 10.96
CA LEU A 110 -16.02 12.74 10.37
C LEU A 110 -17.39 13.34 10.67
N GLU A 111 -18.46 12.56 10.71
CA GLU A 111 -19.80 13.04 11.09
C GLU A 111 -19.85 13.41 12.58
N GLU A 112 -19.20 12.65 13.44
CA GLU A 112 -19.08 12.98 14.87
C GLU A 112 -18.30 14.28 15.08
N ALA A 113 -17.15 14.42 14.41
CA ALA A 113 -16.32 15.61 14.53
C ALA A 113 -16.92 16.85 13.86
N PHE A 114 -17.69 16.66 12.78
CA PHE A 114 -18.28 17.72 11.97
C PHE A 114 -19.73 17.37 11.61
N PRO A 115 -20.69 17.61 12.51
CA PRO A 115 -22.09 17.21 12.32
C PRO A 115 -22.71 17.76 11.01
N SER A 116 -23.62 16.99 10.42
CA SER A 116 -24.33 17.30 9.17
C SER A 116 -23.51 17.24 7.88
N ASN A 117 -22.36 16.55 7.88
CA ASN A 117 -21.49 16.42 6.70
C ASN A 117 -21.56 15.07 6.00
N ARG A 118 -22.16 14.03 6.60
CA ARG A 118 -22.25 12.67 6.05
C ARG A 118 -22.71 12.64 4.60
N ALA A 119 -23.77 13.38 4.27
CA ALA A 119 -24.34 13.45 2.92
C ALA A 119 -23.36 14.01 1.87
N ARG A 120 -22.28 14.69 2.28
CA ARG A 120 -21.20 15.18 1.42
C ARG A 120 -19.98 14.25 1.44
N VAL A 121 -19.68 13.67 2.60
CA VAL A 121 -18.50 12.84 2.83
C VAL A 121 -18.66 11.45 2.20
N GLU A 122 -19.84 10.82 2.33
CA GLU A 122 -20.08 9.49 1.74
C GLU A 122 -19.91 9.46 0.21
N PRO A 123 -20.52 10.38 -0.57
CA PRO A 123 -20.31 10.42 -2.01
C PRO A 123 -18.87 10.71 -2.40
N PHE A 124 -18.15 11.52 -1.62
CA PHE A 124 -16.74 11.80 -1.86
C PHE A 124 -15.88 10.53 -1.73
N PHE A 125 -16.08 9.75 -0.66
CA PHE A 125 -15.37 8.48 -0.49
C PHE A 125 -15.76 7.44 -1.56
N ALA A 126 -17.02 7.42 -1.99
CA ALA A 126 -17.46 6.57 -3.10
C ALA A 126 -16.79 6.97 -4.41
N PHE A 127 -16.73 8.27 -4.72
CA PHE A 127 -16.02 8.79 -5.89
C PHE A 127 -14.53 8.46 -5.85
N ALA A 128 -13.87 8.68 -4.71
CA ALA A 128 -12.46 8.37 -4.54
C ALA A 128 -12.18 6.87 -4.77
N ARG A 129 -13.09 5.98 -4.35
CA ARG A 129 -13.02 4.54 -4.70
C ARG A 129 -13.04 4.35 -6.20
N ASP A 130 -14.02 4.94 -6.88
CA ASP A 130 -14.29 4.64 -8.29
C ASP A 130 -13.13 5.12 -9.19
N VAL A 131 -12.39 6.13 -8.75
CA VAL A 131 -11.16 6.62 -9.41
C VAL A 131 -9.94 5.75 -9.10
N THR A 132 -9.85 5.17 -7.89
CA THR A 132 -8.64 4.47 -7.42
C THR A 132 -8.70 2.97 -7.60
N GLU A 133 -9.89 2.38 -7.60
CA GLU A 133 -10.09 1.01 -8.06
C GLU A 133 -9.96 1.01 -9.59
N PRO A 134 -9.13 0.12 -10.16
CA PRO A 134 -9.09 -0.02 -11.60
C PRO A 134 -10.50 -0.29 -12.09
N SER A 135 -11.05 0.68 -12.81
CA SER A 135 -12.26 0.50 -13.59
C SER A 135 -12.11 -0.83 -14.32
N ARG A 136 -13.11 -1.71 -14.20
CA ARG A 136 -13.28 -2.87 -15.09
C ARG A 136 -13.57 -2.43 -16.54
N HIS A 137 -12.92 -1.39 -17.03
CA HIS A 137 -12.66 -1.21 -18.45
C HIS A 137 -11.67 -2.30 -18.84
N THR A 138 -12.23 -3.50 -18.91
CA THR A 138 -11.84 -4.56 -19.82
C THR A 138 -11.51 -3.88 -21.14
N THR A 139 -10.22 -3.66 -21.41
CA THR A 139 -9.75 -3.90 -22.77
C THR A 139 -10.05 -5.36 -23.02
N SER A 140 -11.26 -5.61 -23.53
CA SER A 140 -11.61 -6.87 -24.13
C SER A 140 -10.65 -7.07 -25.30
N THR A 141 -9.51 -7.72 -25.04
CA THR A 141 -8.87 -8.50 -26.09
C THR A 141 -9.89 -9.59 -26.44
N PRO A 142 -10.42 -9.64 -27.66
CA PRO A 142 -11.38 -10.68 -28.02
C PRO A 142 -10.65 -12.03 -28.00
N GLY A 143 -10.91 -12.88 -27.00
CA GLY A 143 -10.38 -14.24 -27.02
C GLY A 143 -10.38 -15.06 -25.72
N CYS A 144 -10.51 -14.47 -24.52
CA CYS A 144 -10.42 -15.28 -23.29
C CYS A 144 -11.76 -15.38 -22.56
N SER A 145 -12.30 -16.60 -22.47
CA SER A 145 -13.62 -16.94 -21.95
C SER A 145 -13.77 -16.68 -20.45
N ARG A 146 -14.91 -16.09 -20.09
CA ARG A 146 -15.36 -15.75 -18.74
C ARG A 146 -15.68 -17.01 -17.93
N SER A 147 -15.15 -17.11 -16.71
CA SER A 147 -15.93 -17.63 -15.58
C SER A 147 -15.39 -17.03 -14.28
N GLN A 148 -16.30 -16.80 -13.33
CA GLN A 148 -16.09 -16.26 -11.98
C GLN A 148 -16.14 -14.73 -11.87
N ALA A 149 -17.37 -14.21 -11.97
CA ALA A 149 -17.77 -12.96 -11.37
C ALA A 149 -18.90 -13.25 -10.38
N SER A 150 -18.59 -13.39 -9.10
CA SER A 150 -19.57 -13.24 -8.03
C SER A 150 -18.89 -13.00 -6.68
N SER A 151 -19.44 -12.01 -5.97
CA SER A 151 -19.27 -11.63 -4.55
C SER A 151 -17.89 -11.17 -4.07
N LEU A 152 -17.69 -9.85 -4.04
CA LEU A 152 -16.80 -9.17 -3.08
C LEU A 152 -17.46 -7.83 -2.70
N SER A 153 -18.31 -7.87 -1.68
CA SER A 153 -18.77 -6.67 -0.95
C SER A 153 -17.81 -6.42 0.23
N ALA A 154 -17.67 -5.14 0.60
CA ALA A 154 -16.87 -4.60 1.70
C ALA A 154 -15.33 -4.71 1.53
N VAL A 155 -14.74 -3.71 0.85
CA VAL A 155 -13.30 -3.46 0.85
C VAL A 155 -12.91 -2.75 2.16
N ARG A 156 -12.16 -3.44 3.03
CA ARG A 156 -11.42 -2.82 4.13
C ARG A 156 -10.02 -2.50 3.62
N SER A 157 -9.70 -1.23 3.43
CA SER A 157 -8.37 -0.76 3.05
C SER A 157 -7.44 -0.79 4.28
N GLY A 158 -6.81 -1.92 4.56
CA GLY A 158 -5.73 -1.98 5.54
C GLY A 158 -4.49 -1.24 5.03
N SER A 159 -4.03 -0.25 5.76
CA SER A 159 -2.66 0.26 5.65
C SER A 159 -1.73 -0.71 6.38
N THR A 160 -0.51 -0.93 5.88
CA THR A 160 0.40 -1.91 6.47
C THR A 160 1.83 -1.38 6.45
N SER A 161 2.55 -1.54 7.56
CA SER A 161 3.99 -1.24 7.67
C SER A 161 4.80 -2.54 7.72
N ILE A 162 6.08 -2.48 7.37
CA ILE A 162 7.01 -3.62 7.45
C ILE A 162 7.99 -3.37 8.59
N ARG A 163 8.15 -4.34 9.50
CA ARG A 163 9.28 -4.34 10.45
C ARG A 163 10.43 -5.16 9.87
N SER A 164 11.65 -4.63 10.01
CA SER A 164 12.93 -5.26 9.65
C SER A 164 13.62 -5.88 10.85
#